data_AF-A0A1X0NHL4-F1
#
_entry.id   AF-A0A1X0NHL4-F1
#
_cell.length_a   1.000
_cell.length_b   1.000
_cell.length_c   1.000
_cell.angle_alpha   90.00
_cell.angle_beta   90.00
_cell.angle_gamma   90.00
#
_symmetry.space_group_name_H-M   'P 1'
#
loop_
_entity.id
_entity.type
_entity.pdbx_description
1 polymer ?
#
loop_
_entity_poly.entity_id
_entity_poly.type
_entity_poly.pdbx_seq_one_letter_code
_entity_poly.pdbx_strand_id
1 'polypeptide(L)'
;MPIRIHVSSEELDRSMGRCSSGMTGSLHRHSPSCRDGNVLTPQKRDILLNELLPAAIALHSERLLVVRSRFNLVIMQFISEMCYTYVELPAAYESVGVVQADFVLFVLAEAVAPFVVICSEADDGRPTSAAMNFAPADIVNTRLFTRIIAHNLAH
;
A
#
# COMPACT_ATOMS: atom_id res chain seq x y z
N MET A 1 -17.25 3.68 -15.11
CA MET A 1 -17.01 4.87 -14.24
C MET A 1 -15.60 4.75 -13.65
N PRO A 2 -14.94 5.85 -13.24
CA PRO A 2 -13.55 5.81 -12.76
C PRO A 2 -13.33 4.77 -11.65
N ILE A 3 -12.23 4.04 -11.67
CA ILE A 3 -11.87 3.13 -10.57
C ILE A 3 -11.63 3.91 -9.27
N ARG A 4 -12.10 3.36 -8.14
CA ARG A 4 -11.85 3.90 -6.80
C ARG A 4 -10.78 3.07 -6.11
N ILE A 5 -9.62 3.66 -5.88
CA ILE A 5 -8.49 3.02 -5.19
C ILE A 5 -8.46 3.56 -3.76
N HIS A 6 -8.65 2.68 -2.77
CA HIS A 6 -8.47 3.00 -1.37
C HIS A 6 -7.02 2.74 -0.96
N VAL A 7 -6.41 3.70 -0.28
CA VAL A 7 -5.03 3.59 0.22
C VAL A 7 -5.08 3.29 1.72
N SER A 8 -4.57 2.13 2.13
CA SER A 8 -4.40 1.77 3.54
C SER A 8 -2.98 2.12 3.99
N SER A 9 -2.89 3.01 4.97
CA SER A 9 -1.63 3.51 5.52
C SER A 9 -1.27 2.92 6.89
N GLU A 10 -2.04 1.95 7.39
CA GLU A 10 -1.85 1.43 8.75
C GLU A 10 -0.43 0.87 8.95
N GLU A 11 0.14 0.22 7.94
CA GLU A 11 1.50 -0.32 7.99
C GLU A 11 2.58 0.78 8.04
N LEU A 12 2.31 1.96 7.46
CA LEU A 12 3.20 3.12 7.61
C LEU A 12 3.22 3.59 9.06
N ASP A 13 2.06 3.61 9.72
CA ASP A 13 1.92 4.02 11.11
C ASP A 13 2.60 3.01 12.05
N ARG A 14 2.45 1.71 11.78
CA ARG A 14 3.19 0.64 12.46
C ARG A 14 4.71 0.80 12.27
N SER A 15 5.18 1.06 11.05
CA SER A 15 6.61 1.27 10.73
C SER A 15 7.20 2.46 11.49
N MET A 16 6.50 3.59 11.52
CA MET A 16 6.91 4.76 12.31
C MET A 16 6.96 4.49 13.82
N GLY A 17 6.00 3.72 14.34
CA GLY A 17 5.96 3.32 15.75
C GLY A 17 7.13 2.44 16.17
N ARG A 18 7.57 1.50 15.31
CA ARG A 18 8.70 0.60 15.58
C ARG A 18 10.00 1.35 15.80
N CYS A 19 10.36 2.27 14.89
CA CYS A 19 11.60 3.04 15.03
C CYS A 19 11.55 4.06 16.18
N SER A 20 10.37 4.59 16.52
CA SER A 20 10.21 5.50 17.66
C SER A 20 10.40 4.81 19.02
N SER A 21 10.10 3.50 19.10
CA SER A 21 10.12 2.74 20.35
C SER A 21 11.49 2.11 20.66
N GLY A 22 12.51 2.30 19.80
CA GLY A 22 13.82 1.67 19.95
C GLY A 22 13.81 0.14 19.87
N MET A 23 12.69 -0.47 19.47
CA MET A 23 12.56 -1.90 19.31
C MET A 23 13.30 -2.34 18.03
N THR A 24 14.54 -2.79 18.19
CA THR A 24 15.32 -3.45 17.13
C THR A 24 14.89 -4.90 16.88
N GLY A 25 13.82 -5.37 17.52
CA GLY A 25 13.29 -6.70 17.31
C GLY A 25 11.83 -6.85 17.71
N SER A 26 10.95 -7.10 16.74
CA SER A 26 9.75 -7.91 16.97
C SER A 26 9.23 -8.56 15.68
N LEU A 27 8.99 -9.87 15.81
CA LEU A 27 8.17 -10.86 15.11
C LEU A 27 8.09 -10.97 13.57
N HIS A 28 8.23 -9.90 12.79
CA HIS A 28 8.32 -10.02 11.34
C HIS A 28 9.80 -10.09 10.94
N ARG A 29 10.18 -11.08 10.13
CA ARG A 29 11.58 -11.39 9.74
C ARG A 29 12.32 -10.24 9.01
N HIS A 30 11.66 -9.11 8.80
CA HIS A 30 12.20 -7.90 8.20
C HIS A 30 11.95 -6.72 9.13
N SER A 31 12.80 -6.57 10.16
CA SER A 31 12.79 -5.33 10.94
C SER A 31 13.44 -4.21 10.09
N PRO A 32 12.83 -3.02 9.99
CA PRO A 32 13.42 -1.91 9.28
C PRO A 32 14.75 -1.55 9.95
N SER A 33 15.79 -1.36 9.15
CA SER A 33 17.03 -0.75 9.64
C SER A 33 16.69 0.69 10.03
N CYS A 34 16.48 0.98 11.31
CA CYS A 34 16.26 2.34 11.83
C CYS A 34 17.56 3.18 11.83
N ARG A 35 18.35 3.07 10.76
CA ARG A 35 19.54 3.87 10.46
C ARG A 35 19.15 5.06 9.61
N ASP A 36 19.94 6.12 9.67
CA ASP A 36 19.73 7.35 8.90
C ASP A 36 19.48 7.04 7.41
N GLY A 37 18.42 7.63 6.84
CA GLY A 37 17.99 7.40 5.46
C GLY A 37 16.93 6.29 5.28
N ASN A 38 16.98 5.24 6.10
CA ASN A 38 16.07 4.08 6.03
C ASN A 38 14.86 4.18 6.97
N VAL A 39 14.74 5.28 7.71
CA VAL A 39 13.58 5.59 8.56
C VAL A 39 12.52 6.33 7.74
N LEU A 40 11.27 5.87 7.84
CA LEU A 40 10.12 6.64 7.38
C LEU A 40 9.89 7.82 8.33
N THR A 41 10.15 9.04 7.84
CA THR A 41 9.89 10.27 8.61
C THR A 41 8.46 10.76 8.37
N PRO A 42 7.89 11.59 9.27
CA PRO A 42 6.58 12.22 9.04
C PRO A 42 6.52 12.97 7.69
N GLN A 43 7.61 13.64 7.32
CA GLN A 43 7.71 14.34 6.04
C GLN A 43 7.65 13.38 4.84
N LYS A 44 8.35 12.24 4.89
CA LYS A 44 8.30 11.24 3.83
C LYS A 44 6.92 10.58 3.73
N ARG A 45 6.27 10.29 4.87
CA ARG A 45 4.88 9.79 4.90
C ARG A 45 3.93 10.78 4.25
N ASP A 46 4.05 12.06 4.57
CA ASP A 46 3.22 13.13 4.01
C ASP A 46 3.39 13.23 2.48
N ILE A 47 4.64 13.31 2.00
CA ILE A 47 4.96 13.30 0.57
C ILE A 47 4.38 12.07 -0.13
N LEU A 48 4.49 10.88 0.49
CA LEU A 48 3.99 9.65 -0.10
C LEU A 48 2.47 9.63 -0.21
N LEU A 49 1.75 9.92 0.89
CA LEU A 49 0.30 9.78 0.96
C LEU A 49 -0.46 10.96 0.33
N ASN A 50 0.08 12.18 0.41
CA ASN A 50 -0.64 13.38 0.02
C ASN A 50 -0.19 13.96 -1.32
N GLU A 51 0.96 13.55 -1.84
CA GLU A 51 1.47 14.05 -3.13
C GLU A 51 1.66 12.93 -4.15
N LEU A 52 2.53 11.96 -3.85
CA LEU A 52 2.98 10.95 -4.80
C LEU A 52 1.88 9.94 -5.18
N LEU A 53 1.25 9.31 -4.18
CA LEU A 53 0.19 8.33 -4.41
C LEU A 53 -1.04 8.94 -5.08
N PRO A 54 -1.57 10.10 -4.65
CA PRO A 54 -2.69 10.74 -5.34
C PRO A 54 -2.38 11.06 -6.81
N ALA A 55 -1.18 11.59 -7.10
CA ALA A 55 -0.77 11.88 -8.47
C ALA A 55 -0.64 10.60 -9.32
N ALA A 56 -0.08 9.51 -8.77
CA ALA A 56 0.04 8.24 -9.46
C ALA A 56 -1.32 7.55 -9.69
N ILE A 57 -2.22 7.61 -8.70
CA ILE A 57 -3.59 7.07 -8.80
C ILE A 57 -4.41 7.87 -9.82
N ALA A 58 -4.23 9.19 -9.91
CA ALA A 58 -4.92 10.02 -10.90
C ALA A 58 -4.60 9.57 -12.33
N LEU A 59 -3.33 9.24 -12.62
CA LEU A 59 -2.90 8.75 -13.93
C LEU A 59 -3.63 7.47 -14.39
N HIS A 60 -4.13 6.67 -13.44
CA HIS A 60 -4.91 5.46 -13.69
C HIS A 60 -6.41 5.69 -13.63
N SER A 61 -6.89 6.31 -12.56
CA SER A 61 -8.32 6.49 -12.30
C SER A 61 -9.03 7.36 -13.34
N GLU A 62 -8.33 8.30 -13.97
CA GLU A 62 -8.87 9.10 -15.09
C GLU A 62 -9.07 8.29 -16.38
N ARG A 63 -8.43 7.14 -16.51
CA ARG A 63 -8.38 6.34 -17.77
C ARG A 63 -9.01 4.96 -17.64
N LEU A 64 -8.96 4.36 -16.45
CA LEU A 64 -9.50 3.03 -16.18
C LEU A 64 -10.95 3.14 -15.70
N LEU A 65 -11.86 2.78 -16.60
CA LEU A 65 -13.28 2.62 -16.28
C LEU A 65 -13.54 1.19 -15.84
N VAL A 66 -14.22 1.04 -14.70
CA VAL A 66 -14.65 -0.25 -14.17
C VAL A 66 -16.16 -0.29 -14.00
N VAL A 67 -16.69 -1.51 -13.95
CA VAL A 67 -18.02 -1.79 -13.42
C VAL A 67 -17.89 -1.82 -11.90
N ARG A 68 -18.33 -0.76 -11.23
CA ARG A 68 -18.23 -0.66 -9.77
C ARG A 68 -19.20 -1.62 -9.09
N SER A 69 -18.72 -2.26 -8.03
CA SER A 69 -19.61 -2.98 -7.12
C SER A 69 -20.52 -2.00 -6.37
N ARG A 70 -21.76 -2.42 -6.13
CA ARG A 70 -22.71 -1.72 -5.25
C ARG A 70 -22.46 -2.01 -3.77
N PHE A 71 -21.68 -3.06 -3.47
CA PHE A 71 -21.34 -3.47 -2.12
C PHE A 71 -19.95 -2.97 -1.73
N ASN A 72 -19.66 -3.00 -0.44
CA ASN A 72 -18.32 -2.75 0.07
C ASN A 72 -17.36 -3.81 -0.47
N LEU A 73 -16.10 -3.41 -0.67
CA LEU A 73 -15.07 -4.33 -1.07
C LEU A 73 -14.59 -5.12 0.13
N VAL A 74 -14.97 -6.40 0.19
CA VAL A 74 -14.54 -7.32 1.25
C VAL A 74 -13.27 -8.04 0.81
N ILE A 75 -12.29 -8.15 1.71
CA ILE A 75 -11.07 -8.93 1.52
C ILE A 75 -11.09 -10.04 2.57
N MET A 76 -11.46 -11.26 2.17
CA MET A 76 -11.61 -12.38 3.10
C MET A 76 -10.27 -13.01 3.50
N GLN A 77 -9.35 -13.11 2.55
CA GLN A 77 -8.04 -13.72 2.77
C GLN A 77 -7.05 -13.20 1.74
N PHE A 78 -5.76 -13.27 2.07
CA PHE A 78 -4.73 -13.04 1.08
C PHE A 78 -4.41 -14.29 0.29
N ILE A 79 -4.08 -14.11 -0.98
CA ILE A 79 -3.64 -15.17 -1.91
C ILE A 79 -2.11 -15.29 -1.98
N SER A 80 -1.38 -14.40 -1.31
CA SER A 80 0.08 -14.31 -1.36
C SER A 80 0.69 -14.34 0.05
N GLU A 81 1.66 -15.22 0.24
CA GLU A 81 2.49 -15.31 1.46
C GLU A 81 3.24 -14.00 1.74
N MET A 82 3.61 -13.24 0.70
CA MET A 82 4.22 -11.93 0.90
C MET A 82 3.25 -10.96 1.56
N CYS A 83 1.96 -11.00 1.22
CA CYS A 83 0.97 -10.14 1.85
C CYS A 83 0.79 -10.50 3.32
N TYR A 84 0.69 -11.79 3.68
CA TYR A 84 0.69 -12.22 5.09
C TYR A 84 1.97 -11.84 5.85
N THR A 85 3.10 -11.75 5.14
CA THR A 85 4.39 -11.38 5.74
C THR A 85 4.47 -9.90 6.09
N TYR A 86 3.84 -9.02 5.32
CA TYR A 86 4.04 -7.57 5.44
C TYR A 86 2.79 -6.77 5.83
N VAL A 87 1.59 -7.34 5.70
CA VAL A 87 0.33 -6.65 5.93
C VAL A 87 -0.47 -7.37 7.00
N GLU A 88 -0.84 -6.63 8.03
CA GLU A 88 -1.88 -7.05 8.97
C GLU A 88 -3.24 -6.64 8.39
N LEU A 89 -4.03 -7.61 7.93
CA LEU A 89 -5.34 -7.34 7.34
C LEU A 89 -6.30 -6.80 8.42
N PRO A 90 -6.86 -5.59 8.27
CA PRO A 90 -7.80 -5.06 9.25
C PRO A 90 -9.06 -5.92 9.31
N ALA A 91 -9.49 -6.33 10.51
CA ALA A 91 -10.70 -7.13 10.69
C ALA A 91 -11.97 -6.47 10.09
N ALA A 92 -11.99 -5.14 9.99
CA ALA A 92 -13.06 -4.39 9.32
C ALA A 92 -13.12 -4.67 7.80
N TYR A 93 -11.99 -4.96 7.15
CA TYR A 93 -11.94 -5.25 5.70
C TYR A 93 -12.49 -6.64 5.38
N GLU A 94 -12.38 -7.58 6.33
CA GLU A 94 -12.95 -8.92 6.24
C GLU A 94 -14.46 -8.93 6.55
N SER A 95 -14.89 -8.12 7.52
CA SER A 95 -16.28 -8.13 8.01
C SER A 95 -17.20 -7.14 7.29
N VAL A 96 -16.92 -5.84 7.41
CA VAL A 96 -17.75 -4.76 6.85
C VAL A 96 -17.33 -4.44 5.40
N GLY A 97 -16.05 -4.68 5.08
CA GLY A 97 -15.44 -4.30 3.83
C GLY A 97 -15.15 -2.79 3.74
N VAL A 98 -14.40 -2.43 2.70
CA VAL A 98 -14.02 -1.04 2.42
C VAL A 98 -15.11 -0.36 1.61
N VAL A 99 -15.68 0.69 2.19
CA VAL A 99 -16.75 1.49 1.57
C VAL A 99 -16.19 2.23 0.36
N GLN A 100 -16.96 2.22 -0.73
CA GLN A 100 -16.63 2.93 -1.97
C GLN A 100 -15.23 2.63 -2.53
N ALA A 101 -14.74 1.40 -2.37
CA ALA A 101 -13.51 0.95 -3.00
C ALA A 101 -13.80 -0.07 -4.11
N ASP A 102 -13.01 -0.02 -5.18
CA ASP A 102 -12.91 -1.06 -6.20
C ASP A 102 -11.57 -1.79 -6.13
N PHE A 103 -10.60 -1.22 -5.40
CA PHE A 103 -9.28 -1.78 -5.15
C PHE A 103 -8.71 -1.21 -3.85
N VAL A 104 -7.97 -2.01 -3.08
CA VAL A 104 -7.23 -1.57 -1.87
C VAL A 104 -5.73 -1.68 -2.10
N LEU A 105 -5.01 -0.60 -1.89
CA LEU A 105 -3.55 -0.57 -1.89
C LEU A 105 -3.05 -0.47 -0.45
N PHE A 106 -2.40 -1.52 0.06
CA PHE A 106 -1.66 -1.50 1.32
C PHE A 106 -0.28 -0.90 1.07
N VAL A 107 0.03 0.20 1.75
CA VAL A 107 1.26 0.96 1.55
C VAL A 107 2.24 0.61 2.65
N LEU A 108 3.41 0.12 2.25
CA LEU A 108 4.49 -0.29 3.13
C LEU A 108 5.69 0.65 2.95
N ALA A 109 6.50 0.78 4.00
CA ALA A 109 7.75 1.54 3.96
C ALA A 109 8.85 0.83 4.74
N GLU A 110 9.13 -0.39 4.32
CA GLU A 110 10.18 -1.25 4.85
C GLU A 110 11.51 -0.99 4.14
N ALA A 111 12.62 -1.13 4.87
CA ALA A 111 13.99 -0.94 4.36
C ALA A 111 14.48 -2.14 3.51
N VAL A 112 13.59 -2.68 2.66
CA VAL A 112 13.85 -3.73 1.68
C VAL A 112 13.61 -3.17 0.28
N ALA A 113 13.97 -3.94 -0.75
CA ALA A 113 13.77 -3.52 -2.14
C ALA A 113 12.27 -3.19 -2.39
N PRO A 114 11.97 -2.15 -3.20
CA PRO A 114 10.60 -1.87 -3.62
C PRO A 114 9.98 -3.10 -4.30
N PHE A 115 8.73 -3.40 -3.94
CA PHE A 115 7.96 -4.47 -4.55
C PHE A 115 6.50 -4.08 -4.66
N VAL A 116 5.78 -4.75 -5.55
CA VAL A 116 4.33 -4.78 -5.60
C VAL A 116 3.89 -6.23 -5.70
N VAL A 117 2.84 -6.59 -4.96
CA VAL A 117 2.28 -7.94 -4.98
C VAL A 117 0.76 -7.88 -4.84
N ILE A 118 0.06 -8.62 -5.69
CA ILE A 118 -1.39 -8.79 -5.56
C ILE A 118 -1.68 -9.59 -4.31
N CYS A 119 -2.56 -9.06 -3.47
CA CYS A 119 -2.94 -9.65 -2.19
C CYS A 119 -4.28 -10.34 -2.23
N SER A 120 -5.21 -9.91 -3.08
CA SER A 120 -6.50 -10.58 -3.24
C SER A 120 -7.08 -10.35 -4.62
N GLU A 121 -7.96 -11.25 -5.02
CA GLU A 121 -8.71 -11.21 -6.27
C GLU A 121 -10.21 -11.44 -5.99
N ALA A 122 -11.06 -11.00 -6.90
CA ALA A 122 -12.46 -11.39 -6.93
C ALA A 122 -12.63 -12.74 -7.66
N ASP A 123 -13.83 -13.32 -7.61
CA ASP A 123 -14.14 -14.62 -8.23
C ASP A 123 -13.90 -14.66 -9.75
N ASP A 124 -13.94 -13.51 -10.41
CA ASP A 124 -13.63 -13.34 -11.84
C ASP A 124 -12.13 -13.18 -12.14
N GLY A 125 -11.27 -13.34 -11.13
CA GLY A 125 -9.82 -13.17 -11.21
C GLY A 125 -9.38 -11.70 -11.22
N ARG A 126 -10.30 -10.74 -11.06
CA ARG A 126 -9.94 -9.32 -11.01
C ARG A 126 -9.17 -9.02 -9.72
N PRO A 127 -7.97 -8.41 -9.78
CA PRO A 127 -7.29 -7.94 -8.57
C PRO A 127 -8.15 -6.97 -7.76
N THR A 128 -8.24 -7.22 -6.45
CA THR A 128 -9.02 -6.42 -5.50
C THR A 128 -8.14 -5.76 -4.46
N SER A 129 -6.93 -6.27 -4.22
CA SER A 129 -5.95 -5.56 -3.41
C SER A 129 -4.51 -5.90 -3.79
N ALA A 130 -3.59 -5.01 -3.42
CA ALA A 130 -2.15 -5.23 -3.52
C ALA A 130 -1.41 -4.56 -2.36
N ALA A 131 -0.24 -5.09 -2.05
CA ALA A 131 0.73 -4.45 -1.17
C ALA A 131 1.87 -3.86 -2.00
N MET A 132 2.27 -2.63 -1.70
CA MET A 132 3.38 -1.95 -2.36
C MET A 132 4.35 -1.38 -1.33
N ASN A 133 5.61 -1.77 -1.45
CA ASN A 133 6.68 -1.28 -0.59
C ASN A 133 7.45 -0.13 -1.22
N PHE A 134 7.61 0.93 -0.42
CA PHE A 134 8.43 2.09 -0.74
C PHE A 134 9.63 2.12 0.19
N ALA A 135 10.82 1.82 -0.32
CA ALA A 135 12.03 2.00 0.47
C ALA A 135 12.11 3.46 0.95
N PRO A 136 12.20 3.73 2.27
CA PRO A 136 12.17 5.11 2.77
C PRO A 136 13.24 6.01 2.14
N ALA A 137 14.39 5.45 1.77
CA ALA A 137 15.47 6.18 1.11
C ALA A 137 15.08 6.74 -0.27
N ASP A 138 14.14 6.10 -0.96
CA ASP A 138 13.73 6.43 -2.33
C ASP A 138 12.55 7.42 -2.39
N ILE A 139 11.90 7.68 -1.25
CA ILE A 139 10.74 8.59 -1.18
C ILE A 139 11.22 10.02 -1.39
N VAL A 140 11.15 10.45 -2.65
CA VAL A 140 11.47 11.81 -3.10
C VAL A 140 10.37 12.29 -4.04
N ASN A 141 9.88 13.51 -3.80
CA ASN A 141 8.84 14.12 -4.61
C ASN A 141 9.36 14.53 -6.00
N THR A 142 9.35 13.58 -6.94
CA THR A 142 9.73 13.83 -8.33
C THR A 142 8.70 13.26 -9.30
N ARG A 143 8.63 13.88 -10.48
CA ARG A 143 7.80 13.38 -11.59
C ARG A 143 8.22 11.97 -12.03
N LEU A 144 9.53 11.68 -11.99
CA LEU A 144 10.05 10.35 -12.31
C LEU A 144 9.51 9.32 -11.31
N PHE A 145 9.63 9.60 -10.01
CA PHE A 145 9.15 8.70 -8.98
C PHE A 145 7.63 8.49 -9.09
N THR A 146 6.85 9.55 -9.26
CA THR A 146 5.39 9.46 -9.50
C THR A 146 5.05 8.50 -10.64
N ARG A 147 5.78 8.53 -11.76
CA ARG A 147 5.58 7.63 -12.90
C ARG A 147 5.98 6.20 -12.60
N ILE A 148 6.98 5.97 -11.76
CA ILE A 148 7.36 4.63 -11.29
C ILE A 148 6.24 4.05 -10.42
N ILE A 149 5.65 4.85 -9.51
CA ILE A 149 4.50 4.40 -8.71
C ILE A 149 3.32 4.05 -9.62
N ALA A 150 3.01 4.92 -10.59
CA ALA A 150 1.97 4.64 -11.56
C ALA A 150 2.27 3.38 -12.38
N HIS A 151 3.51 3.18 -12.83
CA HIS A 151 3.89 1.94 -13.51
C HIS A 151 3.65 0.70 -12.63
N ASN A 152 4.05 0.75 -11.35
CA ASN A 152 3.85 -0.35 -10.42
C ASN A 152 2.37 -0.60 -10.08
N LEU A 153 1.54 0.44 -10.04
CA LEU A 153 0.08 0.32 -9.89
C LEU A 153 -0.61 -0.30 -11.11
N ALA A 154 0.06 -0.34 -12.27
CA ALA A 154 -0.49 -0.86 -13.52
C ALA A 154 -0.28 -2.38 -13.67
N HIS A 155 0.67 -2.95 -12.93
CA HIS A 155 0.91 -4.40 -12.88
C HIS A 155 -0.13 -5.09 -12.01
#